data_AF-A0A375HG08-F1
#
_entry.id   AF-A0A375HG08-F1
#
_cell.length_a   1.000
_cell.length_b   1.000
_cell.length_c   1.000
_cell.angle_alpha   90.00
_cell.angle_beta   90.00
_cell.angle_gamma   90.00
#
_symmetry.space_group_name_H-M   'P 1'
#
loop_
_entity.id
_entity.type
_entity.pdbx_description
1 polymer ?
#
loop_
_entity_poly.entity_id
_entity_poly.type
_entity_poly.pdbx_seq_one_letter_code
_entity_poly.pdbx_strand_id
1 'polypeptide(L)'
;MSGTRITDQQVSLYMSKRKQHTQEIAAAKAGISVRSARRIDRDSQLPSQKPRRYWRSRPDPFVEVWDTKVVPMPASEPRLQAITILRKLQDDHPDQYP
;
A
#
# COMPACT_ATOMS: atom_id res chain seq x y z
N MET A 1 -3.20 14.56 3.78
CA MET A 1 -1.74 14.34 3.64
C MET A 1 -1.40 12.95 4.17
N SER A 2 -0.87 12.08 3.32
CA SER A 2 -0.39 10.75 3.74
C SER A 2 0.87 10.92 4.59
N GLY A 3 0.72 10.83 5.91
CA GLY A 3 1.85 10.85 6.82
C GLY A 3 2.74 9.62 6.65
N THR A 4 4.03 9.77 6.97
CA THR A 4 4.98 8.68 7.09
C THR A 4 4.42 7.57 7.98
N ARG A 5 4.69 6.30 7.65
CA ARG A 5 4.27 5.18 8.51
C ARG A 5 4.86 5.34 9.91
N ILE A 6 4.02 5.06 10.91
CA ILE A 6 4.45 5.03 12.31
C ILE A 6 5.36 3.82 12.51
N THR A 7 6.52 4.07 13.11
CA THR A 7 7.52 3.03 13.42
C THR A 7 7.32 2.45 14.82
N ASP A 8 7.87 1.27 15.06
CA ASP A 8 7.88 0.65 16.38
C ASP A 8 8.57 1.53 17.43
N GLN A 9 9.62 2.25 17.03
CA GLN A 9 10.32 3.20 17.90
C GLN A 9 9.40 4.33 18.36
N GLN A 10 8.60 4.89 17.44
CA GLN A 10 7.61 5.91 17.81
C GLN A 10 6.54 5.36 18.75
N VAL A 11 6.09 4.13 18.54
CA VAL A 11 5.14 3.47 19.46
C VAL A 11 5.75 3.24 20.84
N SER A 12 6.99 2.75 20.91
CA SER A 12 7.70 2.53 22.17
C SER A 12 7.93 3.84 22.93
N LEU A 13 8.37 4.89 22.23
CA LEU A 13 8.53 6.23 22.79
C LEU A 13 7.19 6.79 23.30
N TYR A 14 6.11 6.64 22.53
CA TYR A 14 4.78 7.03 22.93
C TYR A 14 4.34 6.32 24.21
N MET A 15 4.45 4.99 24.28
CA MET A 15 4.07 4.20 25.46
C MET A 15 4.89 4.56 26.70
N SER A 16 6.17 4.87 26.53
CA SER A 16 7.03 5.40 27.60
C SER A 16 6.51 6.74 28.14
N LYS A 17 6.21 7.70 27.26
CA LYS A 17 5.71 9.03 27.65
C LYS A 17 4.29 8.99 28.21
N ARG A 18 3.45 8.06 27.74
CA ARG A 18 2.05 7.92 28.15
C ARG A 18 1.88 7.60 29.64
N LYS A 19 2.90 7.03 30.29
CA LYS A 19 2.93 6.75 31.74
C LYS A 19 2.86 8.00 32.61
N GLN A 20 3.34 9.14 32.11
CA GLN A 20 3.50 10.38 32.89
C GLN A 20 2.78 11.59 32.27
N HIS A 21 2.25 11.45 31.05
CA HIS A 21 1.67 12.54 30.29
C HIS A 21 0.30 12.16 29.72
N THR A 22 -0.48 13.19 29.38
CA THR A 22 -1.72 13.02 28.61
C THR A 22 -1.42 12.42 27.24
N GLN A 23 -2.43 11.84 26.62
CA GLN A 23 -2.32 11.25 25.29
C GLN A 23 -1.82 12.27 24.26
N GLU A 24 -2.32 13.51 24.31
CA GLU A 24 -1.95 14.59 23.39
C GLU A 24 -0.47 14.95 23.52
N ILE A 25 0.01 15.13 24.75
CA ILE A 25 1.42 15.49 25.03
C ILE A 25 2.34 14.33 24.65
N ALA A 26 1.98 13.09 25.01
CA ALA A 26 2.78 11.91 24.66
C ALA A 26 2.85 11.71 23.14
N ALA A 27 1.74 11.91 22.42
CA ALA A 27 1.68 11.82 20.97
C ALA A 27 2.58 12.86 20.30
N ALA A 28 2.50 14.12 20.75
CA ALA A 28 3.36 15.20 20.24
C ALA A 28 4.84 14.91 20.48
N LYS A 29 5.21 14.45 21.69
CA LYS A 29 6.59 14.07 22.03
C LYS A 29 7.12 12.88 21.21
N ALA A 30 6.23 11.98 20.78
CA ALA A 30 6.58 10.83 19.96
C ALA A 30 6.50 11.10 18.44
N GLY A 31 6.14 12.33 18.04
CA GLY A 31 6.00 12.70 16.63
C GLY A 31 4.86 11.97 15.91
N ILE A 32 3.79 11.62 16.61
CA ILE A 32 2.61 10.96 16.05
C ILE A 32 1.34 11.79 16.27
N SER A 33 0.34 11.60 15.41
CA SER A 33 -0.95 12.28 15.56
C SER A 33 -1.74 11.70 16.75
N VAL A 34 -2.52 12.55 17.43
CA VAL A 34 -3.42 12.13 18.53
C VAL A 34 -4.37 11.02 18.09
N ARG A 35 -4.87 11.08 16.85
CA ARG A 35 -5.71 10.01 16.27
C ARG A 35 -4.98 8.66 16.22
N SER A 36 -3.69 8.67 15.90
CA SER A 36 -2.88 7.44 15.86
C SER A 36 -2.53 6.95 17.26
N ALA A 37 -2.23 7.85 18.19
CA ALA A 37 -2.08 7.53 19.61
C ALA A 37 -3.33 6.83 20.18
N ARG A 38 -4.54 7.31 19.85
CA ARG A 38 -5.80 6.64 20.21
C ARG A 38 -5.93 5.22 19.65
N ARG A 39 -5.38 4.97 18.46
CA ARG A 39 -5.36 3.62 17.86
C ARG A 39 -4.34 2.73 18.56
N ILE A 40 -3.17 3.26 18.88
CA ILE A 40 -2.10 2.58 19.61
C ILE A 40 -2.57 2.21 21.03
N ASP A 41 -3.31 3.09 21.72
CA ASP A 41 -3.86 2.78 23.04
C ASP A 41 -4.83 1.59 23.05
N ARG A 42 -5.49 1.32 21.91
CA ARG A 42 -6.44 0.20 21.76
C ARG A 42 -5.81 -1.07 21.19
N ASP A 43 -4.57 -1.00 20.72
CA ASP A 43 -3.93 -2.03 19.92
C ASP A 43 -2.59 -2.39 20.54
N SER A 44 -2.48 -3.62 21.04
CA SER A 44 -1.27 -4.11 21.67
C SER A 44 -0.17 -4.49 20.68
N GLN A 45 -0.45 -4.52 19.38
CA GLN A 45 0.50 -4.93 18.36
C GLN A 45 1.32 -3.77 17.80
N LEU A 46 2.63 -3.97 17.73
CA LEU A 46 3.54 -3.04 17.07
C LEU A 46 3.27 -3.00 15.56
N PRO A 47 3.55 -1.86 14.89
CA PRO A 47 3.45 -1.74 13.44
C PRO A 47 4.17 -2.85 12.66
N SER A 48 5.34 -3.30 13.12
CA SER A 48 6.08 -4.41 12.49
C SER A 48 5.42 -5.78 12.63
N GLN A 49 4.62 -6.00 13.68
CA GLN A 49 3.94 -7.26 13.95
C GLN A 49 2.66 -7.42 13.11
N LYS A 50 2.19 -6.34 12.50
CA LYS A 50 0.99 -6.36 11.68
C LYS A 50 1.33 -6.97 10.32
N PRO A 51 0.60 -8.03 9.89
CA PRO A 51 0.85 -8.63 8.58
C PRO A 51 0.64 -7.56 7.50
N ARG A 52 1.58 -7.50 6.56
CA ARG A 52 1.41 -6.65 5.38
C ARG A 52 0.18 -7.15 4.63
N ARG A 53 -0.75 -6.25 4.29
CA ARG A 53 -1.81 -6.58 3.33
C ARG A 53 -1.15 -6.93 2.01
N TYR A 54 -1.19 -8.21 1.66
CA TYR A 54 -0.57 -8.76 0.46
C TYR A 54 -1.57 -8.84 -0.71
N TRP A 55 -2.87 -8.71 -0.44
CA TRP A 55 -3.90 -8.77 -1.47
C TRP A 55 -4.11 -7.41 -2.14
N ARG A 56 -4.33 -7.44 -3.45
CA ARG A 56 -4.81 -6.29 -4.21
C ARG A 56 -6.30 -6.11 -3.95
N SER A 57 -6.76 -4.85 -3.89
CA SER A 57 -8.19 -4.57 -3.70
C SER A 57 -9.06 -4.96 -4.89
N ARG A 58 -8.45 -5.22 -6.06
CA ARG A 58 -9.09 -5.69 -7.28
C ARG A 58 -8.27 -6.82 -7.90
N PRO A 59 -8.93 -7.81 -8.53
CA PRO A 59 -8.22 -8.78 -9.35
C PRO A 59 -7.46 -8.07 -10.47
N ASP A 60 -6.34 -8.65 -10.89
CA ASP A 60 -5.57 -8.12 -12.01
C ASP A 60 -6.28 -8.48 -13.32
N PRO A 61 -6.77 -7.50 -14.10
CA PRO A 61 -7.53 -7.77 -15.32
C PRO A 61 -6.67 -8.42 -16.41
N PHE A 62 -5.35 -8.37 -16.31
CA PHE A 62 -4.44 -8.92 -17.32
C PHE A 62 -3.82 -10.26 -16.90
N VAL A 63 -4.16 -10.81 -15.73
CA VAL A 63 -3.49 -12.00 -15.18
C VAL A 63 -3.48 -13.19 -16.14
N GLU A 64 -4.57 -13.40 -16.88
CA GLU A 64 -4.73 -14.53 -17.80
C GLU A 64 -3.96 -14.35 -19.11
N VAL A 65 -3.62 -13.11 -19.47
CA VAL A 65 -3.00 -12.76 -20.77
C VAL A 65 -1.62 -12.16 -20.65
N TRP A 66 -1.13 -11.94 -19.43
CA TRP A 66 0.13 -11.25 -19.19
C TRP A 66 1.31 -11.97 -19.86
N ASP A 67 1.55 -13.22 -19.46
CA ASP A 67 2.69 -13.99 -19.96
C ASP A 67 2.50 -14.44 -21.42
N THR A 68 1.26 -14.69 -21.84
CA THR A 68 0.97 -15.26 -23.17
C THR A 68 0.78 -14.23 -24.26
N LYS A 69 0.32 -13.01 -23.94
CA LYS A 69 0.02 -11.95 -24.93
C LYS A 69 0.78 -10.66 -24.68
N VAL A 70 0.81 -10.19 -23.43
CA VAL A 70 1.41 -8.86 -23.12
C VAL A 70 2.93 -8.90 -23.19
N VAL A 71 3.58 -9.87 -22.55
CA VAL A 71 5.05 -9.97 -22.50
C VAL A 71 5.69 -10.25 -23.87
N PRO A 72 5.11 -11.11 -24.76
CA PRO A 72 5.72 -11.38 -26.06
C PRO A 72 5.75 -10.20 -27.03
N MET A 73 4.75 -9.31 -26.98
CA MET A 73 4.66 -8.15 -27.90
C MET A 73 5.92 -7.26 -27.86
N PRO A 74 6.33 -6.69 -26.70
CA PRO A 74 7.54 -5.88 -26.61
C PRO A 74 8.83 -6.71 -26.80
N ALA A 75 8.80 -8.02 -26.55
CA ALA A 75 9.94 -8.88 -26.85
C ALA A 75 10.17 -9.00 -28.37
N SER A 76 9.10 -9.05 -29.17
CA SER A 76 9.16 -9.07 -30.63
C SER A 76 9.39 -7.70 -31.26
N GLU A 77 8.78 -6.64 -30.71
CA GLU A 77 8.90 -5.27 -31.21
C GLU A 77 9.14 -4.33 -30.01
N PRO A 78 10.41 -4.07 -29.66
CA PRO A 78 10.77 -3.27 -28.48
C PRO A 78 10.27 -1.82 -28.53
N ARG A 79 9.89 -1.31 -29.71
CA ARG A 79 9.36 0.05 -29.86
C ARG A 79 7.86 0.14 -29.59
N LEU A 80 7.17 -0.98 -29.35
CA LEU A 80 5.75 -0.98 -29.01
C LEU A 80 5.50 -0.20 -27.72
N GLN A 81 4.57 0.73 -27.80
CA GLN A 81 4.11 1.47 -26.63
C GLN A 81 3.07 0.66 -25.87
N ALA A 82 3.05 0.80 -24.54
CA ALA A 82 2.05 0.15 -23.69
C ALA A 82 0.60 0.47 -24.13
N ILE A 83 0.34 1.68 -24.61
CA ILE A 83 -0.99 2.07 -25.12
C ILE A 83 -1.39 1.28 -26.37
N THR A 84 -0.43 0.95 -27.23
CA THR A 84 -0.66 0.15 -28.44
C THR A 84 -1.00 -1.29 -28.06
N ILE A 85 -0.29 -1.85 -27.08
CA ILE A 85 -0.56 -3.19 -26.54
C ILE A 85 -1.97 -3.25 -25.93
N LEU A 86 -2.33 -2.24 -25.12
CA LEU A 86 -3.66 -2.16 -24.52
C LEU A 86 -4.76 -2.04 -25.57
N ARG A 87 -4.60 -1.14 -26.55
CA ARG A 87 -5.59 -0.97 -27.63
C ARG A 87 -5.77 -2.26 -28.41
N LYS A 88 -4.67 -2.95 -28.74
CA LYS A 88 -4.75 -4.26 -29.41
C LYS A 88 -5.54 -5.28 -28.58
N LEU A 89 -5.33 -5.33 -27.27
CA LEU A 89 -6.10 -6.22 -26.40
C LEU A 89 -7.58 -5.88 -26.35
N GLN A 90 -7.93 -4.59 -26.33
CA GLN A 90 -9.32 -4.12 -26.37
C GLN A 90 -9.98 -4.38 -27.73
N ASP A 91 -9.24 -4.21 -28.83
CA ASP A 91 -9.71 -4.51 -30.20
C ASP A 91 -9.96 -6.02 -30.38
N ASP A 92 -9.05 -6.87 -29.87
CA ASP A 92 -9.15 -8.33 -29.96
C ASP A 92 -10.22 -8.90 -29.00
N HIS A 93 -10.51 -8.20 -27.89
CA HIS A 93 -11.45 -8.62 -26.82
C HIS A 93 -12.30 -7.44 -26.32
N PRO A 94 -13.34 -7.04 -27.08
CA PRO A 94 -14.22 -5.94 -26.69
C PRO A 94 -14.81 -6.14 -25.29
N ASP A 95 -14.83 -5.05 -24.50
CA ASP A 95 -15.39 -4.96 -23.14
C ASP A 95 -14.74 -5.84 -22.05
N GLN A 96 -13.64 -6.55 -22.34
CA GLN A 96 -12.97 -7.41 -21.35
C GLN A 96 -11.84 -6.71 -20.58
N TYR A 97 -11.22 -5.68 -21.17
CA TYR A 97 -10.08 -4.97 -20.59
C TYR A 97 -10.42 -3.49 -20.34
N PRO A 98 -9.87 -2.89 -19.26
CA PRO A 98 -10.15 -1.51 -18.86
C PRO A 98 -9.54 -0.48 -19.80
#